data_AF-A0A5A9F969-F1
#
_entry.id   AF-A0A5A9F969-F1
#
_cell.length_a   1.000
_cell.length_b   1.000
_cell.length_c   1.000
_cell.angle_alpha   90.00
_cell.angle_beta   90.00
_cell.angle_gamma   90.00
#
_symmetry.space_group_name_H-M   'P 1'
#
loop_
_entity.id
_entity.type
_entity.pdbx_description
1 polymer ?
#
loop_
_entity_poly.entity_id
_entity_poly.type
_entity_poly.pdbx_seq_one_letter_code
_entity_poly.pdbx_strand_id
1 'polypeptide(L)'
;MPPKPGQKMVGGYVDAALAERFQAWARRTDGGASAALRRLILQAMDGTAPAAPRGSGTGQQVGVRFKEAERAALAEAARAHGTGPATWLRSLALVHLTRRPQWNPAELEALRAVFHELRTIATNLDRSTRVLAEAVDAGLCPPEHCNAAREAGDLVRTEMRRVVAMMTGNFDYWGLPDAERPDAAPGAADRAAAAIRVAEQRRKNRPRRLAARGREDG
;
A
#
# COMPACT_ATOMS: atom_id res chain seq x y z
N MET A 1 31.01 4.97 -13.82
CA MET A 1 29.87 5.79 -13.34
C MET A 1 30.44 6.85 -12.41
N PRO A 2 30.31 8.15 -12.69
CA PRO A 2 30.92 9.18 -11.84
C PRO A 2 30.27 9.19 -10.45
N PRO A 3 31.05 9.48 -9.38
CA PRO A 3 30.52 9.55 -8.03
C PRO A 3 29.51 10.69 -7.90
N LYS A 4 28.38 10.43 -7.24
CA LYS A 4 27.43 11.48 -6.82
C LYS A 4 28.12 12.37 -5.77
N PRO A 5 27.81 13.67 -5.68
CA PRO A 5 28.39 14.55 -4.67
C PRO A 5 28.20 13.96 -3.26
N GLY A 6 29.29 13.85 -2.50
CA GLY A 6 29.33 13.23 -1.17
C GLY A 6 29.55 11.71 -1.11
N GLN A 7 29.69 11.00 -2.23
CA GLN A 7 29.90 9.55 -2.26
C GLN A 7 31.31 9.19 -2.74
N LYS A 8 32.03 8.35 -1.98
CA LYS A 8 33.29 7.72 -2.43
C LYS A 8 33.02 6.28 -2.88
N MET A 9 33.61 5.87 -4.00
CA MET A 9 33.53 4.50 -4.46
C MET A 9 34.41 3.62 -3.58
N VAL A 10 33.82 2.60 -2.97
CA VAL A 10 34.52 1.55 -2.24
C VAL A 10 34.35 0.26 -3.03
N GLY A 11 35.46 -0.35 -3.44
CA GLY A 11 35.47 -1.59 -4.22
C GLY A 11 36.84 -2.26 -4.20
N GLY A 12 36.88 -3.54 -4.51
CA GLY A 12 38.10 -4.34 -4.61
C GLY A 12 37.91 -5.49 -5.60
N TYR A 13 39.02 -6.03 -6.09
CA TYR A 13 39.00 -7.18 -6.98
C TYR A 13 38.77 -8.47 -6.17
N VAL A 14 37.90 -9.32 -6.70
CA VAL A 14 37.62 -10.66 -6.17
C VAL A 14 37.63 -11.64 -7.33
N ASP A 15 37.79 -12.92 -7.02
CA ASP A 15 37.66 -13.99 -8.01
C ASP A 15 36.31 -13.93 -8.74
N ALA A 16 36.31 -14.25 -10.04
CA ALA A 16 35.15 -14.16 -10.91
C ALA A 16 34.00 -15.06 -10.43
N ALA A 17 34.29 -16.29 -9.99
CA ALA A 17 33.26 -17.20 -9.48
C ALA A 17 32.68 -16.68 -8.15
N LEU A 18 33.49 -16.03 -7.32
CA LEU A 18 32.99 -15.37 -6.12
C LEU A 18 32.10 -14.16 -6.45
N ALA A 19 32.49 -13.34 -7.43
CA ALA A 19 31.69 -12.20 -7.90
C ALA A 19 30.31 -12.66 -8.42
N GLU A 20 30.26 -13.73 -9.21
CA GLU A 20 29.01 -14.28 -9.74
C GLU A 20 28.09 -14.81 -8.65
N ARG A 21 28.63 -15.60 -7.70
CA ARG A 21 27.85 -16.09 -6.54
C ARG A 21 27.31 -14.92 -5.71
N PHE A 22 28.13 -13.90 -5.49
CA PHE A 22 27.72 -12.69 -4.77
C PHE A 22 26.60 -11.94 -5.50
N GLN A 23 26.72 -11.75 -6.82
CA GLN A 23 25.68 -11.10 -7.61
C GLN A 23 24.37 -11.89 -7.60
N ALA A 24 24.42 -13.22 -7.73
CA ALA A 24 23.25 -14.08 -7.70
C ALA A 24 22.55 -14.06 -6.34
N TRP A 25 23.31 -14.00 -5.24
CA TRP A 25 22.77 -13.81 -3.90
C TRP A 25 22.16 -12.42 -3.73
N ALA A 26 22.90 -11.36 -4.08
CA ALA A 26 22.48 -9.98 -3.94
C ALA A 26 21.21 -9.63 -4.73
N ARG A 27 21.01 -10.24 -5.91
CA ARG A 27 19.78 -10.10 -6.69
C ARG A 27 18.56 -10.67 -5.97
N ARG A 28 18.72 -11.76 -5.20
CA ARG A 28 17.62 -12.41 -4.48
C ARG A 28 17.23 -11.67 -3.19
N THR A 29 18.17 -10.98 -2.56
CA THR A 29 17.97 -10.39 -1.23
C THR A 29 17.80 -8.87 -1.25
N ASP A 30 18.60 -8.17 -2.06
CA ASP A 30 18.77 -6.72 -1.96
C ASP A 30 18.54 -5.99 -3.28
N GLY A 31 18.09 -6.71 -4.32
CA GLY A 31 17.80 -6.14 -5.64
C GLY A 31 19.03 -5.76 -6.47
N GLY A 32 20.25 -6.06 -5.99
CA GLY A 32 21.49 -5.81 -6.74
C GLY A 32 22.76 -5.80 -5.89
N ALA A 33 23.91 -6.00 -6.54
CA ALA A 33 25.22 -6.13 -5.91
C ALA A 33 25.64 -4.89 -5.11
N SER A 34 25.38 -3.69 -5.61
CA SER A 34 25.76 -2.44 -4.92
C SER A 34 24.92 -2.17 -3.67
N ALA A 35 23.66 -2.60 -3.64
CA ALA A 35 22.80 -2.49 -2.46
C ALA A 35 23.24 -3.48 -1.37
N ALA A 36 23.52 -4.72 -1.77
CA ALA A 36 24.05 -5.75 -0.88
C ALA A 36 25.41 -5.36 -0.29
N LEU A 37 26.32 -4.82 -1.12
CA LEU A 37 27.65 -4.38 -0.65
C LEU A 37 27.54 -3.23 0.37
N ARG A 38 26.66 -2.24 0.12
CA ARG A 38 26.41 -1.15 1.06
C ARG A 38 25.88 -1.66 2.40
N ARG A 39 24.94 -2.62 2.37
CA ARG A 39 24.41 -3.24 3.58
C ARG A 39 25.50 -3.98 4.36
N LEU A 40 26.35 -4.74 3.68
CA LEU A 40 27.45 -5.47 4.34
C LEU A 40 28.50 -4.52 4.93
N ILE A 41 28.82 -3.42 4.25
CA ILE A 41 29.71 -2.38 4.79
C ILE A 41 29.10 -1.76 6.05
N LEU A 42 27.82 -1.36 6.01
CA LEU A 42 27.12 -0.82 7.19
C LEU A 42 27.04 -1.85 8.32
N GLN A 43 26.74 -3.11 8.00
CA GLN A 43 26.68 -4.19 8.98
C GLN A 43 28.04 -4.45 9.65
N ALA A 44 29.14 -4.37 8.89
CA ALA A 44 30.49 -4.53 9.42
C ALA A 44 30.92 -3.36 10.32
N MET A 45 30.37 -2.16 10.11
CA MET A 45 30.73 -0.95 10.89
C MET A 45 29.80 -0.72 12.09
N ASP A 46 28.50 -0.96 11.93
CA ASP A 46 27.48 -0.57 12.91
C ASP A 46 26.86 -1.76 13.66
N GLY A 47 27.29 -3.00 13.36
CA GLY A 47 26.85 -4.23 14.04
C GLY A 47 25.36 -4.58 13.86
N THR A 48 24.60 -3.77 13.12
CA THR A 48 23.16 -3.94 12.89
C THR A 48 22.86 -3.88 11.40
N ALA A 49 22.17 -4.91 10.88
CA ALA A 49 21.79 -4.95 9.47
C ALA A 49 20.58 -4.03 9.23
N PRO A 50 20.68 -2.99 8.38
CA PRO A 50 19.50 -2.26 7.95
C PRO A 50 18.58 -3.21 7.17
N ALA A 51 17.29 -3.21 7.51
CA ALA A 51 16.30 -4.09 6.89
C ALA A 51 16.29 -3.89 5.36
N ALA A 52 16.28 -5.01 4.62
CA ALA A 52 16.21 -4.96 3.15
C ALA A 52 14.98 -4.11 2.73
N PRO A 53 15.13 -3.21 1.75
CA PRO A 53 14.02 -2.40 1.29
C PRO A 53 12.89 -3.31 0.78
N ARG A 54 11.72 -3.22 1.42
CA ARG A 54 10.54 -3.97 1.01
C ARG A 54 10.10 -3.49 -0.38
N GLY A 55 10.32 -4.33 -1.40
CA GLY A 55 9.77 -4.10 -2.74
C GLY A 55 10.71 -4.27 -3.93
N SER A 56 11.90 -4.85 -3.80
CA SER A 56 12.77 -5.16 -4.95
C SER A 56 12.35 -6.45 -5.67
N GLY A 57 11.11 -6.48 -6.18
CA GLY A 57 10.74 -7.46 -7.20
C GLY A 57 11.58 -7.23 -8.46
N THR A 58 11.90 -8.29 -9.19
CA THR A 58 12.54 -8.28 -10.52
C THR A 58 11.64 -7.55 -11.54
N GLY A 59 11.62 -6.22 -11.49
CA GLY A 59 10.93 -5.39 -12.47
C GLY A 59 11.75 -5.31 -13.76
N GLN A 60 11.12 -5.49 -14.91
CA GLN A 60 11.72 -5.10 -16.18
C GLN A 60 11.71 -3.58 -16.32
N GLN A 61 12.81 -3.01 -16.81
CA GLN A 61 12.97 -1.56 -16.94
C GLN A 61 12.56 -1.09 -18.34
N VAL A 62 11.75 -0.02 -18.38
CA VAL A 62 11.48 0.73 -19.61
C VAL A 62 12.20 2.08 -19.50
N GLY A 63 13.06 2.39 -20.47
CA GLY A 63 13.74 3.68 -20.55
C GLY A 63 12.94 4.66 -21.40
N VAL A 64 12.55 5.80 -20.84
CA VAL A 64 11.82 6.87 -21.54
C VAL A 64 12.71 8.10 -21.63
N ARG A 65 12.78 8.70 -22.83
CA ARG A 65 13.52 9.95 -23.06
C ARG A 65 12.55 11.12 -23.06
N PHE A 66 12.88 12.15 -22.30
CA PHE A 66 12.14 13.39 -22.20
C PHE A 66 13.02 14.55 -22.65
N LYS A 67 12.41 15.55 -23.27
CA LYS A 67 13.00 16.88 -23.44
C LYS A 67 13.08 17.57 -22.08
N GLU A 68 13.88 18.63 -22.00
CA GLU A 68 14.13 19.33 -20.73
C GLU A 68 12.86 19.90 -20.11
N ALA A 69 12.00 20.54 -20.91
CA ALA A 69 10.71 21.06 -20.47
C ALA A 69 9.77 19.96 -19.94
N GLU A 70 9.71 18.81 -20.62
CA GLU A 70 8.90 17.66 -20.21
C GLU A 70 9.41 17.06 -18.90
N ARG A 71 10.74 16.98 -18.74
CA ARG A 71 11.38 16.49 -17.52
C ARG A 71 11.12 17.43 -16.34
N ALA A 72 11.12 18.74 -16.56
CA ALA A 72 10.77 19.72 -15.54
C ALA A 72 9.30 19.57 -15.10
N ALA A 73 8.37 19.49 -16.06
CA ALA A 73 6.95 19.27 -15.78
C ALA A 73 6.72 17.96 -14.99
N LEU A 74 7.41 16.88 -15.35
CA LEU A 74 7.34 15.61 -14.63
C LEU A 74 7.86 15.74 -13.18
N ALA A 75 8.92 16.50 -12.97
CA ALA A 75 9.49 16.72 -11.64
C ALA A 75 8.59 17.59 -10.75
N GLU A 76 7.95 18.60 -11.32
CA GLU A 76 6.96 19.42 -10.63
C GLU A 76 5.75 18.60 -10.19
N ALA A 77 5.18 17.82 -11.10
CA ALA A 77 4.08 16.90 -10.78
C ALA A 77 4.51 15.94 -9.66
N ALA A 78 5.67 15.28 -9.81
CA ALA A 78 6.15 14.34 -8.81
C ALA A 78 6.33 14.97 -7.42
N ARG A 79 6.87 16.21 -7.34
CA ARG A 79 6.99 16.97 -6.08
C ARG A 79 5.65 17.27 -5.45
N ALA A 80 4.68 17.74 -6.23
CA ALA A 80 3.33 18.01 -5.73
C ALA A 80 2.71 16.78 -5.05
N HIS A 81 3.09 15.59 -5.50
CA HIS A 81 2.61 14.31 -4.97
C HIS A 81 3.56 13.66 -3.93
N GLY A 82 4.60 14.37 -3.48
CA GLY A 82 5.54 13.87 -2.47
C GLY A 82 6.38 12.68 -2.94
N THR A 83 6.54 12.50 -4.26
CA THR A 83 7.19 11.34 -4.87
C THR A 83 8.32 11.76 -5.82
N GLY A 84 9.21 10.83 -6.16
CA GLY A 84 10.21 11.03 -7.20
C GLY A 84 9.62 10.88 -8.62
N PRO A 85 10.22 11.51 -9.65
CA PRO A 85 9.72 11.46 -11.04
C PRO A 85 9.49 10.05 -11.59
N ALA A 86 10.40 9.12 -11.30
CA ALA A 86 10.30 7.74 -11.76
C ALA A 86 9.17 6.96 -11.06
N THR A 87 8.97 7.21 -9.77
CA THR A 87 7.89 6.61 -8.99
C THR A 87 6.55 7.18 -9.43
N TRP A 88 6.47 8.49 -9.67
CA TRP A 88 5.28 9.16 -10.20
C TRP A 88 4.88 8.60 -11.57
N LEU A 89 5.83 8.50 -12.51
CA LEU A 89 5.61 7.94 -13.85
C LEU A 89 5.14 6.48 -13.79
N ARG A 90 5.71 5.69 -12.88
CA ARG A 90 5.28 4.30 -12.65
C ARG A 90 3.86 4.25 -12.11
N SER A 91 3.51 5.10 -11.14
CA SER A 91 2.16 5.16 -10.58
C SER A 91 1.14 5.53 -11.66
N LEU A 92 1.44 6.55 -12.47
CA LEU A 92 0.63 6.94 -13.63
C LEU A 92 0.39 5.75 -14.56
N ALA A 93 1.46 5.08 -15.00
CA ALA A 93 1.36 3.90 -15.86
C ALA A 93 0.51 2.79 -15.23
N LEU A 94 0.70 2.51 -13.93
CA LEU A 94 -0.08 1.50 -13.23
C LEU A 94 -1.56 1.88 -13.11
N VAL A 95 -1.88 3.16 -12.87
CA VAL A 95 -3.29 3.60 -12.80
C VAL A 95 -3.97 3.39 -14.15
N HIS A 96 -3.35 3.79 -15.25
CA HIS A 96 -3.92 3.61 -16.58
C HIS A 96 -4.01 2.13 -17.00
N LEU A 97 -3.00 1.31 -16.65
CA LEU A 97 -2.98 -0.11 -17.03
C LEU A 97 -3.89 -0.98 -16.15
N THR A 98 -3.94 -0.72 -14.85
CA THR A 98 -4.66 -1.57 -13.88
C THR A 98 -6.03 -1.03 -13.51
N ARG A 99 -6.34 0.22 -13.90
CA ARG A 99 -7.53 0.97 -13.51
C ARG A 99 -7.80 0.91 -12.01
N ARG A 100 -6.73 1.08 -11.23
CA ARG A 100 -6.78 1.17 -9.78
C ARG A 100 -6.03 2.42 -9.34
N PRO A 101 -6.61 3.26 -8.46
CA PRO A 101 -5.90 4.40 -7.92
C PRO A 101 -4.65 3.93 -7.18
N GLN A 102 -3.53 4.59 -7.45
CA GLN A 102 -2.31 4.46 -6.65
C GLN A 102 -2.37 5.54 -5.57
N TRP A 103 -2.02 5.20 -4.35
CA TRP A 103 -1.97 6.15 -3.23
C TRP A 103 -0.54 6.18 -2.73
N ASN A 104 -0.03 7.37 -2.43
CA ASN A 104 1.24 7.45 -1.71
C ASN A 104 1.02 7.01 -0.24
N PRO A 105 2.08 6.61 0.48
CA PRO A 105 1.93 6.13 1.86
C PRO A 105 1.31 7.16 2.83
N ALA A 106 1.57 8.46 2.63
CA ALA A 106 1.06 9.52 3.49
C ALA A 106 -0.44 9.76 3.27
N GLU A 107 -0.91 9.73 2.03
CA GLU A 107 -2.31 9.79 1.64
C GLU A 107 -3.07 8.59 2.19
N LEU A 108 -2.51 7.39 2.07
CA LEU A 108 -3.08 6.17 2.65
C LEU A 108 -3.23 6.28 4.16
N GLU A 109 -2.25 6.86 4.84
CA GLU A 109 -2.29 7.02 6.30
C GLU A 109 -3.31 8.09 6.72
N ALA A 110 -3.37 9.22 6.02
CA ALA A 110 -4.38 10.26 6.24
C ALA A 110 -5.81 9.70 6.00
N LEU A 111 -6.01 8.94 4.92
CA LEU A 111 -7.29 8.29 4.64
C LEU A 111 -7.66 7.26 5.70
N ARG A 112 -6.70 6.48 6.20
CA ARG A 112 -6.94 5.54 7.31
C ARG A 112 -7.34 6.26 8.59
N ALA A 113 -6.71 7.39 8.91
CA ALA A 113 -7.05 8.20 10.07
C ALA A 113 -8.51 8.66 9.98
N VAL A 114 -8.90 9.26 8.84
CA VAL A 114 -10.30 9.67 8.59
C VAL A 114 -11.26 8.48 8.70
N PHE A 115 -10.90 7.33 8.13
CA PHE A 115 -11.73 6.13 8.20
C PHE A 115 -11.90 5.59 9.63
N HIS A 116 -10.85 5.73 10.45
CA HIS A 116 -10.87 5.31 11.84
C HIS A 116 -11.76 6.21 12.69
N GLU A 117 -11.68 7.54 12.49
CA GLU A 117 -12.54 8.51 13.15
C GLU A 117 -14.02 8.28 12.80
N LEU A 118 -14.34 8.15 11.51
CA LEU A 118 -15.71 7.89 11.06
C LEU A 118 -16.27 6.59 11.66
N ARG A 119 -15.46 5.53 11.73
CA ARG A 119 -15.87 4.27 12.35
C ARG A 119 -16.09 4.39 13.85
N THR A 120 -15.31 5.22 14.52
CA THR A 120 -15.48 5.51 15.95
C THR A 120 -16.80 6.27 16.20
N ILE A 121 -17.09 7.27 15.37
CA ILE A 121 -18.37 8.00 15.41
C ILE A 121 -19.55 7.04 15.19
N ALA A 122 -19.49 6.19 14.17
CA ALA A 122 -20.53 5.20 13.89
C ALA A 122 -20.77 4.26 15.08
N THR A 123 -19.68 3.74 15.67
CA THR A 123 -19.76 2.82 16.83
C THR A 123 -20.37 3.50 18.06
N ASN A 124 -20.00 4.76 18.32
CA ASN A 124 -20.56 5.53 19.42
C ASN A 124 -22.06 5.80 19.22
N LEU A 125 -22.46 6.09 17.99
CA LEU A 125 -23.85 6.37 17.66
C LEU A 125 -24.74 5.11 17.72
N ASP A 126 -24.22 3.95 17.29
CA ASP A 126 -24.92 2.67 17.46
C ASP A 126 -25.14 2.36 18.95
N ARG A 127 -24.15 2.67 19.81
CA ARG A 127 -24.31 2.54 21.27
C ARG A 127 -25.37 3.51 21.80
N SER A 128 -25.35 4.78 21.40
CA SER A 128 -26.37 5.76 21.80
C SER A 128 -27.77 5.34 21.37
N THR A 129 -27.90 4.81 20.15
CA THR A 129 -29.17 4.29 19.63
C THR A 129 -29.69 3.12 20.48
N ARG A 130 -28.79 2.22 20.90
CA ARG A 130 -29.16 1.09 21.76
C ARG A 130 -29.60 1.54 23.15
N VAL A 131 -28.87 2.46 23.79
CA VAL A 131 -29.24 3.02 25.09
C VAL A 131 -30.57 3.77 25.01
N LEU A 132 -30.80 4.52 23.94
CA LEU A 132 -32.07 5.19 23.70
C LEU A 132 -33.21 4.18 23.49
N ALA A 133 -32.98 3.08 22.77
CA ALA A 133 -33.99 2.05 22.56
C ALA A 133 -34.41 1.40 23.90
N GLU A 134 -33.43 1.08 24.75
CA GLU A 134 -33.68 0.56 26.10
C GLU A 134 -34.47 1.56 26.97
N ALA A 135 -34.20 2.88 26.83
CA ALA A 135 -34.93 3.93 27.53
C ALA A 135 -36.36 4.14 26.98
N VAL A 136 -36.59 3.99 25.67
CA VAL A 136 -37.93 4.01 25.06
C VAL A 136 -38.76 2.83 25.54
N ASP A 137 -38.19 1.62 25.55
CA ASP A 137 -38.88 0.41 26.02
C ASP A 137 -39.26 0.50 27.51
N ALA A 138 -38.45 1.22 28.30
CA ALA A 138 -38.74 1.54 29.69
C ALA A 138 -39.73 2.71 29.89
N GLY A 139 -40.19 3.36 28.81
CA GLY A 139 -41.08 4.53 28.84
C GLY A 139 -40.41 5.82 29.35
N LEU A 140 -39.08 5.85 29.43
CA LEU A 140 -38.30 6.96 29.99
C LEU A 140 -37.99 8.05 28.95
N CYS A 141 -38.15 7.77 27.66
CA CYS A 141 -38.00 8.79 26.61
C CYS A 141 -38.93 8.56 25.40
N PRO A 142 -39.22 9.62 24.63
CA PRO A 142 -40.01 9.51 23.40
C PRO A 142 -39.27 8.75 22.28
N PRO A 143 -39.97 7.94 21.47
CA PRO A 143 -39.37 7.13 20.39
C PRO A 143 -38.68 7.94 19.29
N GLU A 144 -39.06 9.22 19.15
CA GLU A 144 -38.48 10.19 18.23
C GLU A 144 -36.98 10.45 18.47
N HIS A 145 -36.48 10.27 19.69
CA HIS A 145 -35.04 10.34 19.99
C HIS A 145 -34.25 9.16 19.41
N CYS A 146 -34.86 7.96 19.38
CA CYS A 146 -34.27 6.80 18.71
C CYS A 146 -34.20 6.97 17.19
N ASN A 147 -35.23 7.60 16.61
CA ASN A 147 -35.28 7.84 15.17
C ASN A 147 -34.19 8.83 14.73
N ALA A 148 -34.01 9.94 15.46
CA ALA A 148 -32.93 10.90 15.20
C ALA A 148 -31.53 10.27 15.28
N ALA A 149 -31.31 9.38 16.25
CA ALA A 149 -30.03 8.66 16.39
C ALA A 149 -29.78 7.67 15.23
N ARG A 150 -30.83 6.98 14.74
CA ARG A 150 -30.73 6.11 13.56
C ARG A 150 -30.44 6.89 12.29
N GLU A 151 -31.14 8.00 12.06
CA GLU A 151 -30.94 8.86 10.88
C GLU A 151 -29.51 9.39 10.79
N ALA A 152 -28.97 9.86 11.93
CA ALA A 152 -27.57 10.25 12.01
C ALA A 152 -26.61 9.08 11.66
N GLY A 153 -26.97 7.84 12.03
CA GLY A 153 -26.17 6.65 11.75
C GLY A 153 -26.16 6.28 10.27
N ASP A 154 -27.31 6.41 9.61
CA ASP A 154 -27.41 6.19 8.17
C ASP A 154 -26.65 7.25 7.36
N LEU A 155 -26.62 8.49 7.84
CA LEU A 155 -25.82 9.56 7.23
C LEU A 155 -24.32 9.26 7.34
N VAL A 156 -23.83 8.87 8.51
CA VAL A 156 -22.42 8.48 8.71
C VAL A 156 -22.06 7.27 7.84
N ARG A 157 -22.91 6.24 7.77
CA ARG A 157 -22.70 5.08 6.89
C ARG A 157 -22.66 5.46 5.40
N THR A 158 -23.43 6.46 5.00
CA THR A 158 -23.44 6.96 3.62
C THR A 158 -22.15 7.70 3.29
N GLU A 159 -21.68 8.56 4.19
CA GLU A 159 -20.40 9.25 4.02
C GLU A 159 -19.21 8.28 4.05
N MET A 160 -19.23 7.25 4.91
CA MET A 160 -18.23 6.19 4.87
C MET A 160 -18.19 5.48 3.50
N ARG A 161 -19.36 5.20 2.90
CA ARG A 161 -19.43 4.61 1.54
C ARG A 161 -18.86 5.54 0.48
N ARG A 162 -19.08 6.86 0.60
CA ARG A 162 -18.48 7.87 -0.30
C ARG A 162 -16.97 7.94 -0.16
N VAL A 163 -16.44 7.88 1.06
CA VAL A 163 -14.99 7.82 1.30
C VAL A 163 -14.41 6.55 0.69
N VAL A 164 -15.04 5.38 0.87
CA VAL A 164 -14.60 4.14 0.19
C VAL A 164 -14.63 4.31 -1.32
N ALA A 165 -15.72 4.86 -1.87
CA ALA A 165 -15.85 5.09 -3.30
C ALA A 165 -14.72 5.98 -3.84
N MET A 166 -14.40 7.07 -3.13
CA MET A 166 -13.27 7.95 -3.43
C MET A 166 -11.93 7.19 -3.33
N MET A 167 -11.72 6.39 -2.28
CA MET A 167 -10.53 5.55 -2.12
C MET A 167 -10.35 4.54 -3.27
N THR A 168 -11.45 4.07 -3.84
CA THR A 168 -11.47 3.12 -4.95
C THR A 168 -11.55 3.77 -6.34
N GLY A 169 -11.85 5.07 -6.40
CA GLY A 169 -12.32 5.74 -7.62
C GLY A 169 -11.67 7.08 -7.90
N ASN A 170 -10.61 7.49 -7.19
CA ASN A 170 -9.93 8.76 -7.43
C ASN A 170 -9.15 8.76 -8.75
N PHE A 171 -9.87 8.73 -9.88
CA PHE A 171 -9.34 8.66 -11.24
C PHE A 171 -9.14 10.06 -11.83
N ASP A 172 -9.92 11.05 -11.39
CA ASP A 172 -9.80 12.48 -11.72
C ASP A 172 -8.41 13.00 -11.34
N TYR A 173 -7.90 12.57 -10.19
CA TYR A 173 -6.55 12.87 -9.70
C TYR A 173 -5.42 12.32 -10.57
N TRP A 174 -5.68 11.31 -11.39
CA TRP A 174 -4.71 10.70 -12.31
C TRP A 174 -4.98 11.08 -13.78
N GLY A 175 -5.94 11.97 -14.06
CA GLY A 175 -6.23 12.46 -15.41
C GLY A 175 -6.95 11.47 -16.32
N LEU A 176 -7.68 10.49 -15.75
CA LEU A 176 -8.47 9.55 -16.54
C LEU A 176 -9.77 10.20 -17.06
N PRO A 177 -10.03 10.20 -18.39
CA PRO A 177 -11.27 10.73 -18.96
C PRO A 177 -12.50 10.00 -18.43
N ASP A 178 -13.63 10.71 -18.25
CA ASP A 178 -14.89 10.16 -17.73
C ASP A 178 -15.31 8.85 -18.43
N ALA A 179 -15.16 8.77 -19.75
CA ALA A 179 -15.52 7.60 -20.57
C ALA A 179 -14.67 6.34 -20.29
N GLU A 180 -13.49 6.49 -19.67
CA GLU A 180 -12.57 5.39 -19.39
C GLU A 180 -12.57 4.96 -17.91
N ARG A 181 -13.34 5.67 -17.07
CA ARG A 181 -13.47 5.35 -15.65
C ARG A 181 -14.22 4.01 -15.49
N PRO A 182 -13.74 3.10 -14.62
CA PRO A 182 -14.55 1.95 -14.22
C PRO A 182 -15.84 2.46 -13.59
N ASP A 183 -16.98 2.03 -14.13
CA ASP A 183 -18.27 2.28 -13.49
C ASP A 183 -18.21 1.70 -12.08
N ALA A 184 -18.48 2.52 -11.07
CA ALA A 184 -18.45 2.13 -9.66
C ALA A 184 -19.69 1.27 -9.38
N ALA A 185 -19.76 0.09 -10.00
CA ALA A 185 -20.86 -0.84 -9.81
C ALA A 185 -21.00 -1.10 -8.31
N PRO A 186 -22.19 -0.88 -7.72
CA PRO A 186 -22.43 -1.09 -6.30
C PRO A 186 -21.88 -2.45 -5.86
N GLY A 187 -21.11 -2.45 -4.76
CA GLY A 187 -20.48 -3.65 -4.21
C GLY A 187 -19.14 -4.07 -4.84
N ALA A 188 -18.50 -3.28 -5.71
CA ALA A 188 -17.15 -3.57 -6.20
C ALA A 188 -16.10 -3.62 -5.07
N ALA A 189 -16.21 -2.71 -4.10
CA ALA A 189 -15.40 -2.73 -2.88
C ALA A 189 -15.68 -3.98 -2.02
N ASP A 190 -16.94 -4.39 -1.92
CA ASP A 190 -17.35 -5.59 -1.16
C ASP A 190 -16.84 -6.88 -1.79
N ARG A 191 -16.85 -6.98 -3.12
CA ARG A 191 -16.27 -8.11 -3.86
C ARG A 191 -14.74 -8.17 -3.72
N ALA A 192 -14.07 -7.02 -3.75
CA ALA A 192 -12.63 -6.94 -3.53
C ALA A 192 -12.24 -7.33 -2.09
N ALA A 193 -12.98 -6.84 -1.08
CA ALA A 193 -12.79 -7.21 0.32
C ALA A 193 -13.09 -8.70 0.56
N ALA A 194 -14.11 -9.27 -0.07
CA ALA A 194 -14.41 -10.70 -0.03
C ALA A 194 -13.29 -11.55 -0.63
N ALA A 195 -12.73 -11.14 -1.77
CA ALA A 195 -11.60 -11.84 -2.40
C ALA A 195 -10.34 -11.82 -1.52
N ILE A 196 -10.06 -10.70 -0.84
CA ILE A 196 -8.93 -10.58 0.10
C ILE A 196 -9.13 -11.52 1.30
N ARG A 197 -10.34 -11.56 1.90
CA ARG A 197 -10.66 -12.48 3.00
C ARG A 197 -10.50 -13.95 2.59
N VAL A 198 -10.95 -14.32 1.40
CA VAL A 198 -10.78 -15.68 0.85
C VAL A 198 -9.29 -16.01 0.64
N ALA A 199 -8.50 -15.06 0.14
CA ALA A 199 -7.05 -15.24 -0.05
C ALA A 199 -6.29 -15.40 1.29
N GLU A 200 -6.67 -14.64 2.32
CA GLU A 200 -6.12 -14.79 3.67
C GLU A 200 -6.51 -16.12 4.30
N GLN A 201 -7.76 -16.56 4.14
CA GLN A 201 -8.23 -17.85 4.66
C GLN A 201 -7.48 -19.02 3.97
N ARG A 202 -7.24 -18.93 2.66
CA ARG A 202 -6.41 -19.89 1.92
C ARG A 202 -4.96 -19.91 2.39
N ARG A 203 -4.39 -18.77 2.79
CA ARG A 203 -3.03 -18.71 3.39
C ARG A 203 -2.99 -19.35 4.76
N LYS A 204 -4.01 -19.14 5.60
CA LYS A 204 -4.13 -19.74 6.94
C LYS A 204 -4.35 -21.25 6.87
N ASN A 205 -5.12 -21.73 5.89
CA ASN A 205 -5.43 -23.14 5.71
C ASN A 205 -4.37 -23.91 4.90
N ARG A 206 -3.24 -23.29 4.56
CA ARG A 206 -2.16 -23.99 3.84
C ARG A 206 -1.51 -24.99 4.81
N PRO A 207 -1.59 -26.31 4.56
CA PRO A 207 -1.03 -27.29 5.48
C PRO A 207 0.47 -27.07 5.61
N ARG A 208 0.95 -26.90 6.85
CA ARG A 208 2.37 -26.91 7.17
C ARG A 208 2.89 -28.30 6.82
N ARG A 209 3.64 -28.43 5.72
CA ARG A 209 4.41 -29.65 5.44
C ARG A 209 5.41 -29.81 6.60
N LEU A 210 5.09 -30.70 7.54
CA LEU A 210 6.07 -31.18 8.50
C LEU A 210 7.22 -31.82 7.71
N ALA A 211 8.42 -31.28 7.87
CA ALA A 211 9.63 -31.95 7.45
C ALA A 211 9.77 -33.21 8.30
N ALA A 212 9.47 -34.37 7.71
CA ALA A 212 9.87 -35.65 8.27
C ALA A 212 11.40 -35.71 8.21
N ARG A 213 12.04 -35.63 9.38
CA ARG A 213 13.48 -35.84 9.55
C ARG A 213 13.65 -36.91 10.63
N GLY A 214 14.22 -38.04 10.22
CA GLY A 214 14.97 -38.95 11.10
C GLY A 214 14.22 -40.13 11.69
N ARG A 215 14.37 -41.30 11.06
CA ARG A 215 14.72 -42.56 11.73
C ARG A 215 15.29 -43.52 10.70
N GLU A 216 16.59 -43.41 10.48
CA GLU A 216 17.42 -44.53 10.04
C GLU A 216 18.21 -44.90 11.30
N ASP A 217 17.81 -45.98 11.97
CA ASP A 217 18.61 -46.64 13.00
C ASP A 217 19.38 -47.76 12.29
N GLY A 218 20.71 -47.69 12.38
CA GLY A 218 21.66 -48.78 12.13
C GLY A 218 22.42 -49.07 13.41
#